data_AF-A0A844IDV1-F1
#
_entry.id   AF-A0A844IDV1-F1
#
_cell.length_a   1.000
_cell.length_b   1.000
_cell.length_c   1.000
_cell.angle_alpha   90.00
_cell.angle_beta   90.00
_cell.angle_gamma   90.00
#
_symmetry.space_group_name_H-M   'P 1'
#
loop_
_entity.id
_entity.type
_entity.pdbx_description
1 polymer ?
#
loop_
_entity_poly.entity_id
_entity_poly.type
_entity_poly.pdbx_seq_one_letter_code
_entity_poly.pdbx_strand_id
1 'polypeptide(L)'
;MFSIPQPETAENKWRGQLDRFVKNNQLELAALFWGLWLENGNSQGTIGIDLQPTPHFVYCPQSEIEKLNERVENRLQEILGIIDNNKPETEVVMIGIGKGEIKLIQFAPKSSPETCFQEIGKDVDGLLDLLEQRLVEQIRD
;
A
#
# COMPACT_ATOMS: atom_id res chain seq x y z
N MET A 1 8.38 19.35 -21.90
CA MET A 1 7.90 18.26 -22.79
C MET A 1 6.71 17.63 -22.11
N PHE A 2 5.53 17.64 -22.74
CA PHE A 2 4.34 16.98 -22.21
C PHE A 2 4.48 15.49 -22.46
N SER A 3 4.53 14.70 -21.39
CA SER A 3 4.53 13.24 -21.49
C SER A 3 3.20 12.79 -22.10
N ILE A 4 3.28 12.23 -23.30
CA ILE A 4 2.18 11.54 -23.95
C ILE A 4 1.78 10.38 -23.01
N PRO A 5 0.52 10.24 -22.58
CA PRO A 5 0.12 9.10 -21.78
C PRO A 5 0.40 7.83 -22.60
N GLN A 6 1.32 7.00 -22.12
CA GLN A 6 1.58 5.70 -22.75
C GLN A 6 0.27 4.90 -22.75
N PRO A 7 -0.06 4.20 -23.85
CA PRO A 7 -1.23 3.34 -23.91
C PRO A 7 -1.16 2.30 -22.77
N GLU A 8 -2.29 2.03 -22.11
CA GLU A 8 -2.41 0.99 -21.09
C GLU A 8 -2.01 -0.37 -21.70
N THR A 9 -0.78 -0.82 -21.45
CA THR A 9 -0.37 -2.21 -21.69
C THR A 9 -0.93 -3.09 -20.57
N ALA A 10 -1.13 -4.39 -20.83
CA ALA A 10 -1.54 -5.35 -19.80
C ALA A 10 -0.59 -5.40 -18.58
N GLU A 11 0.64 -4.91 -18.76
CA GLU A 11 1.67 -4.75 -17.73
C GLU A 11 1.42 -3.52 -16.84
N ASN A 12 0.82 -2.44 -17.37
CA ASN A 12 0.46 -1.24 -16.62
C ASN A 12 -0.99 -1.24 -16.08
N LYS A 13 -1.85 -2.17 -16.53
CA LYS A 13 -3.26 -2.25 -16.13
C LYS A 13 -3.42 -2.39 -14.61
N TRP A 14 -2.62 -3.23 -13.97
CA TRP A 14 -2.69 -3.45 -12.52
C TRP A 14 -2.30 -2.19 -11.74
N ARG A 15 -1.30 -1.45 -12.22
CA ARG A 15 -0.85 -0.19 -11.60
C ARG A 15 -1.98 0.84 -11.59
N GLY A 16 -2.71 0.95 -12.70
CA GLY A 16 -3.86 1.84 -12.83
C GLY A 16 -5.07 1.39 -12.02
N GLN A 17 -5.34 0.08 -11.93
CA GLN A 17 -6.39 -0.47 -11.06
C GLN A 17 -6.09 -0.20 -9.59
N LEU A 18 -4.84 -0.42 -9.17
CA LEU A 18 -4.38 -0.15 -7.82
C LEU A 18 -4.49 1.35 -7.49
N ASP A 19 -4.12 2.25 -8.41
CA ASP A 19 -4.29 3.69 -8.19
C ASP A 19 -5.76 4.09 -8.00
N ARG A 20 -6.67 3.50 -8.80
CA ARG A 20 -8.10 3.72 -8.65
C ARG A 20 -8.61 3.19 -7.31
N PHE A 21 -8.17 2.00 -6.92
CA PHE A 21 -8.50 1.41 -5.63
C PHE A 21 -8.04 2.33 -4.49
N VAL A 22 -6.79 2.79 -4.49
CA VAL A 22 -6.27 3.68 -3.44
C VAL A 22 -7.09 4.98 -3.38
N LYS A 23 -7.35 5.61 -4.53
CA LYS A 23 -8.14 6.85 -4.59
C LYS A 23 -9.56 6.69 -4.05
N ASN A 24 -10.19 5.55 -4.31
CA ASN A 24 -11.58 5.29 -3.91
C ASN A 24 -11.72 4.89 -2.44
N ASN A 25 -10.61 4.50 -1.79
CA ASN A 25 -10.64 3.91 -0.44
C ASN A 25 -9.66 4.60 0.52
N GLN A 26 -9.31 5.88 0.30
CA GLN A 26 -8.28 6.55 1.10
C GLN A 26 -8.60 6.60 2.60
N LEU A 27 -9.87 6.77 2.96
CA LEU A 27 -10.31 6.83 4.36
C LEU A 27 -10.10 5.48 5.05
N GLU A 28 -10.64 4.41 4.45
CA GLU A 28 -10.50 3.04 4.96
C GLU A 28 -9.05 2.56 4.95
N LEU A 29 -8.27 2.91 3.92
CA LEU A 29 -6.85 2.58 3.86
C LEU A 29 -6.04 3.29 4.93
N ALA A 30 -6.32 4.57 5.19
CA ALA A 30 -5.65 5.30 6.26
C ALA A 30 -5.98 4.72 7.64
N ALA A 31 -7.25 4.35 7.86
CA ALA A 31 -7.66 3.66 9.07
C ALA A 31 -6.97 2.30 9.23
N LEU A 32 -7.00 1.47 8.19
CA LEU A 32 -6.36 0.15 8.20
C LEU A 32 -4.86 0.28 8.47
N PHE A 33 -4.20 1.20 7.76
CA PHE A 33 -2.77 1.48 7.92
C PHE A 33 -2.44 1.81 9.37
N TRP A 34 -3.22 2.70 10.01
CA TRP A 34 -3.03 3.06 11.41
C TRP A 34 -3.28 1.88 12.36
N GLY A 35 -4.37 1.14 12.15
CA GLY A 35 -4.70 -0.03 12.98
C GLY A 35 -3.59 -1.09 12.96
N LEU A 36 -3.11 -1.45 11.78
CA LEU A 36 -2.00 -2.39 11.60
C LEU A 36 -0.67 -1.84 12.15
N TRP A 37 -0.45 -0.53 12.08
CA TRP A 37 0.73 0.10 12.69
C TRP A 37 0.73 -0.05 14.22
N LEU A 38 -0.43 0.14 14.86
CA LEU A 38 -0.60 -0.06 16.30
C LEU A 38 -0.38 -1.52 16.72
N GLU A 39 -0.96 -2.48 15.98
CA GLU A 39 -0.83 -3.91 16.27
C GLU A 39 0.60 -4.42 16.13
N ASN A 40 1.35 -3.86 15.17
CA ASN A 40 2.76 -4.17 14.97
C ASN A 40 3.68 -3.50 16.01
N GLY A 41 3.13 -2.75 16.97
CA GLY A 41 3.90 -2.18 18.08
C GLY A 41 4.99 -1.20 17.63
N ASN A 42 4.74 -0.44 16.56
CA ASN A 42 5.72 0.43 15.89
C ASN A 42 6.95 -0.33 15.34
N SER A 43 6.82 -1.62 15.01
CA SER A 43 7.92 -2.38 14.41
C SER A 43 8.24 -1.86 13.00
N GLN A 44 9.54 -1.80 12.71
CA GLN A 44 10.09 -1.32 11.45
C GLN A 44 9.59 -2.13 10.24
N GLY A 45 8.89 -1.48 9.31
CA GLY A 45 8.31 -2.10 8.13
C GLY A 45 7.18 -1.26 7.52
N THR A 46 6.51 -1.84 6.53
CA THR A 46 5.33 -1.24 5.88
C THR A 46 4.28 -2.31 5.60
N ILE A 47 3.13 -1.88 5.10
CA ILE A 47 2.04 -2.77 4.70
C ILE A 47 2.07 -2.88 3.18
N GLY A 48 2.05 -4.12 2.71
CA GLY A 48 1.98 -4.48 1.31
C GLY A 48 0.56 -4.83 0.88
N ILE A 49 0.30 -4.69 -0.42
CA ILE A 49 -0.85 -5.28 -1.11
C ILE A 49 -0.28 -6.25 -2.14
N ASP A 50 -0.35 -7.55 -1.88
CA ASP A 50 0.03 -8.58 -2.85
C ASP A 50 -1.15 -8.87 -3.76
N LEU A 51 -0.96 -8.68 -5.06
CA LEU A 51 -2.00 -8.84 -6.07
C LEU A 51 -2.15 -10.28 -6.57
N GLN A 52 -1.27 -11.21 -6.17
CA GLN A 52 -1.25 -12.58 -6.68
C GLN A 52 -1.25 -13.63 -5.57
N PRO A 53 -1.87 -14.80 -5.79
CA PRO A 53 -2.83 -15.13 -6.87
C PRO A 53 -4.21 -14.46 -6.65
N THR A 54 -4.49 -13.98 -5.44
CA THR A 54 -5.69 -13.21 -5.11
C THR A 54 -5.25 -11.98 -4.32
N PRO A 55 -5.73 -10.77 -4.64
CA PRO A 55 -5.37 -9.55 -3.94
C PRO A 55 -5.63 -9.63 -2.43
N HIS A 56 -4.60 -9.39 -1.61
CA HIS A 56 -4.68 -9.40 -0.14
C HIS A 56 -3.62 -8.47 0.49
N PHE A 57 -3.83 -8.07 1.75
CA PHE A 57 -2.83 -7.30 2.49
C PHE A 57 -1.79 -8.23 3.13
N VAL A 58 -0.54 -7.77 3.15
CA VAL A 58 0.58 -8.50 3.75
C VAL A 58 1.41 -7.55 4.59
N TYR A 59 1.93 -8.01 5.73
CA TYR A 59 2.95 -7.24 6.44
C TYR A 59 4.29 -7.42 5.73
N CYS A 60 4.99 -6.30 5.48
CA CYS A 60 6.30 -6.29 4.86
C CYS A 60 7.33 -5.76 5.86
N PRO A 61 8.01 -6.65 6.62
CA PRO A 61 9.08 -6.25 7.51
C PRO A 61 10.17 -5.53 6.74
N GLN A 62 10.75 -4.47 7.33
CA GLN A 62 11.81 -3.70 6.68
C GLN A 62 12.98 -4.58 6.22
N SER A 63 13.40 -5.52 7.05
CA SER A 63 14.50 -6.45 6.73
C SER A 63 14.25 -7.31 5.48
N GLU A 64 12.99 -7.63 5.15
CA GLU A 64 12.68 -8.38 3.93
C GLU A 64 12.72 -7.49 2.68
N ILE A 65 12.35 -6.21 2.83
CA ILE A 65 12.45 -5.22 1.75
C ILE A 65 13.92 -4.87 1.47
N GLU A 66 14.74 -4.77 2.51
CA GLU A 66 16.20 -4.58 2.38
C GLU A 66 16.86 -5.76 1.65
N LYS A 67 16.55 -7.00 2.05
CA LYS A 67 17.02 -8.21 1.34
C LYS A 67 16.57 -8.24 -0.11
N LEU A 68 15.35 -7.79 -0.40
CA LEU A 68 14.87 -7.69 -1.77
C LEU A 68 15.69 -6.66 -2.56
N ASN A 69 15.92 -5.48 -1.97
CA ASN A 69 16.73 -4.41 -2.57
C ASN A 69 18.13 -4.91 -2.95
N GLU A 70 18.80 -5.66 -2.06
CA GLU A 70 20.09 -6.29 -2.34
C GLU A 70 20.05 -7.22 -3.56
N ARG A 71 18.99 -8.04 -3.66
CA ARG A 71 18.79 -8.98 -4.79
C ARG A 71 18.52 -8.30 -6.11
N VAL A 72 17.96 -7.09 -6.09
CA VAL A 72 17.67 -6.30 -7.29
C VAL A 72 18.70 -5.19 -7.52
N GLU A 73 19.96 -5.41 -7.11
CA GLU A 73 21.08 -4.50 -7.35
C GLU A 73 20.84 -3.08 -6.81
N ASN A 74 20.21 -2.98 -5.63
CA ASN A 74 19.88 -1.73 -4.93
C ASN A 74 18.90 -0.79 -5.68
N ARG A 75 18.05 -1.33 -6.56
CA ARG A 75 17.08 -0.53 -7.35
C ARG A 75 15.89 0.00 -6.54
N LEU A 76 15.68 -0.46 -5.31
CA LEU A 76 14.59 -0.04 -4.42
C LEU A 76 15.04 0.94 -3.34
N GLN A 77 16.26 1.48 -3.42
CA GLN A 77 16.84 2.37 -2.41
C GLN A 77 15.94 3.59 -2.09
N GLU A 78 15.29 4.16 -3.10
CA GLU A 78 14.36 5.27 -2.93
C GLU A 78 13.13 4.86 -2.11
N ILE A 79 12.54 3.69 -2.43
CA ILE A 79 11.37 3.16 -1.71
C ILE A 79 11.74 2.87 -0.25
N LEU A 80 12.91 2.28 -0.01
CA LEU A 80 13.42 2.06 1.35
C LEU A 80 13.56 3.38 2.11
N GLY A 81 14.17 4.40 1.49
CA GLY A 81 14.31 5.71 2.11
C GLY A 81 12.97 6.34 2.47
N ILE A 82 11.92 6.12 1.67
CA ILE A 82 10.57 6.63 1.96
C ILE A 82 9.93 5.86 3.11
N ILE A 83 10.06 4.53 3.15
CA ILE A 83 9.55 3.70 4.24
C ILE A 83 10.25 4.08 5.57
N ASP A 84 11.57 4.24 5.56
CA ASP A 84 12.38 4.60 6.74
C ASP A 84 12.01 5.97 7.33
N ASN A 85 11.59 6.91 6.48
CA ASN A 85 11.25 8.28 6.88
C ASN A 85 9.74 8.52 7.01
N ASN A 86 8.94 7.44 6.95
CA ASN A 86 7.48 7.51 7.03
C ASN A 86 7.03 8.13 8.37
N LYS A 87 6.03 9.02 8.30
CA LYS A 87 5.35 9.61 9.46
C LYS A 87 3.91 9.08 9.54
N PRO A 88 3.69 7.93 10.19
CA PRO A 88 2.39 7.24 10.19
C PRO A 88 1.25 8.07 10.78
N GLU A 89 1.56 9.12 11.55
CA GLU A 89 0.57 10.06 12.10
C GLU A 89 0.00 11.03 11.05
N THR A 90 0.66 11.18 9.90
CA THR A 90 0.35 12.22 8.91
C THR A 90 0.17 11.70 7.49
N GLU A 91 0.76 10.56 7.16
CA GLU A 91 0.72 9.98 5.83
C GLU A 91 0.59 8.46 5.88
N VAL A 92 0.14 7.91 4.76
CA VAL A 92 0.09 6.47 4.51
C VAL A 92 1.21 6.14 3.53
N VAL A 93 2.09 5.22 3.92
CA VAL A 93 3.11 4.63 3.06
C VAL A 93 2.90 3.12 3.03
N MET A 94 2.65 2.59 1.84
CA MET A 94 2.41 1.18 1.56
C MET A 94 3.13 0.77 0.27
N ILE A 95 3.20 -0.53 0.00
CA ILE A 95 3.72 -1.05 -1.27
C ILE A 95 2.71 -1.97 -1.96
N GLY A 96 2.47 -1.79 -3.26
CA GLY A 96 1.78 -2.76 -4.10
C GLY A 96 2.77 -3.73 -4.73
N ILE A 97 2.46 -5.02 -4.70
CA ILE A 97 3.29 -6.09 -5.26
C ILE A 97 2.50 -6.77 -6.37
N GLY A 98 3.02 -6.73 -7.60
CA GLY A 98 2.29 -7.27 -8.75
C GLY A 98 3.23 -7.63 -9.89
N LYS A 99 3.04 -8.82 -10.47
CA LYS A 99 3.80 -9.31 -11.65
C LYS A 99 5.33 -9.22 -11.50
N GLY A 100 5.84 -9.44 -10.27
CA GLY A 100 7.27 -9.35 -9.97
C GLY A 100 7.81 -7.93 -9.80
N GLU A 101 6.93 -6.93 -9.79
CA GLU A 101 7.28 -5.53 -9.56
C GLU A 101 6.70 -5.00 -8.26
N ILE A 102 7.32 -3.95 -7.74
CA ILE A 102 6.83 -3.18 -6.60
C ILE A 102 6.39 -1.80 -7.09
N LYS A 103 5.34 -1.27 -6.44
CA LYS A 103 4.86 0.09 -6.60
C LYS A 103 4.71 0.73 -5.24
N LEU A 104 5.33 1.89 -5.03
CA LEU A 104 5.06 2.71 -3.86
C LEU A 104 3.63 3.25 -3.91
N ILE A 105 2.93 3.16 -2.79
CA ILE A 105 1.66 3.81 -2.52
C ILE A 105 1.91 4.82 -1.41
N GLN A 106 1.79 6.11 -1.71
CA GLN A 106 1.97 7.18 -0.75
C GLN A 106 0.87 8.22 -0.91
N PHE A 107 0.20 8.58 0.18
CA PHE A 107 -0.75 9.68 0.19
C PHE A 107 -0.95 10.25 1.60
N ALA A 108 -1.31 11.53 1.67
CA ALA A 108 -1.78 12.17 2.90
C ALA A 108 -3.32 12.16 2.90
N PRO A 109 -3.97 11.45 3.83
CA PRO A 109 -5.43 11.48 3.97
C PRO A 109 -5.93 12.87 4.42
N LYS A 110 -7.23 13.12 4.22
CA LYS A 110 -7.86 14.41 4.59
C LYS A 110 -7.85 14.66 6.10
N SER A 111 -8.03 13.60 6.88
CA SER A 111 -7.87 13.56 8.34
C SER A 111 -6.65 12.69 8.68
N SER A 112 -6.05 12.82 9.86
CA SER A 112 -4.93 11.94 10.25
C SER A 112 -5.34 10.46 10.20
N PRO A 113 -4.42 9.52 9.90
CA PRO A 113 -4.71 8.09 9.93
C PRO A 113 -5.36 7.62 11.25
N GLU A 114 -4.93 8.16 12.39
CA GLU A 114 -5.58 7.94 13.68
C GLU A 114 -7.05 8.38 13.70
N THR A 115 -7.33 9.59 13.23
CA THR A 115 -8.71 10.11 13.15
C THR A 115 -9.54 9.25 12.21
N CYS A 116 -9.00 8.85 11.05
CA CYS A 116 -9.68 7.95 10.12
C CYS A 116 -10.06 6.62 10.79
N PHE A 117 -9.15 6.05 11.59
CA PHE A 117 -9.40 4.82 12.34
C PHE A 117 -10.51 4.98 13.38
N GLN A 118 -10.49 6.07 14.14
CA GLN A 118 -11.53 6.41 15.11
C GLN A 118 -12.90 6.68 14.46
N GLU A 119 -12.92 7.38 13.33
CA GLU A 119 -14.15 7.72 12.59
C GLU A 119 -14.85 6.50 11.99
N ILE A 120 -14.08 5.53 11.47
CA ILE A 120 -14.65 4.31 10.90
C ILE A 120 -15.21 3.40 12.00
N GLY A 121 -14.57 3.37 13.17
CA GLY A 121 -15.04 2.59 14.32
C GLY A 121 -15.12 1.07 14.08
N LYS A 122 -14.36 0.56 13.10
CA LYS A 122 -14.16 -0.87 12.84
C LYS A 122 -12.84 -1.32 13.45
N ASP A 123 -12.78 -2.59 13.80
CA ASP A 123 -11.51 -3.25 14.11
C ASP A 123 -10.69 -3.50 12.83
N VAL A 124 -9.44 -3.91 13.02
CA VAL A 124 -8.49 -4.17 11.94
C VAL A 124 -9.00 -5.30 11.03
N ASP A 125 -9.48 -6.39 11.60
CA ASP A 125 -10.04 -7.53 10.85
C ASP A 125 -11.21 -7.09 9.95
N GLY A 126 -12.16 -6.31 10.49
CA GLY A 126 -13.28 -5.81 9.70
C GLY A 126 -12.91 -4.79 8.62
N LEU A 127 -11.77 -4.09 8.77
CA LEU A 127 -11.20 -3.23 7.74
C LEU A 127 -10.48 -4.03 6.65
N LEU A 128 -9.72 -5.06 7.04
CA LEU A 128 -9.07 -5.99 6.12
C LEU A 128 -10.11 -6.66 5.23
N ASP A 129 -11.12 -7.31 5.82
CA ASP A 129 -12.18 -8.00 5.06
C ASP A 129 -12.86 -7.07 4.04
N LEU A 130 -13.18 -5.84 4.47
CA LEU A 130 -13.82 -4.84 3.62
C LEU A 130 -12.93 -4.44 2.44
N LEU A 131 -11.66 -4.14 2.71
CA LEU A 131 -10.73 -3.64 1.71
C LEU A 131 -10.27 -4.75 0.76
N GLU A 132 -10.08 -5.98 1.24
CA GLU A 132 -9.75 -7.14 0.42
C GLU A 132 -10.90 -7.51 -0.51
N GLN A 133 -12.14 -7.47 -0.03
CA GLN A 133 -13.31 -7.66 -0.89
C GLN A 133 -13.32 -6.61 -2.03
N ARG A 134 -13.10 -5.33 -1.69
CA ARG A 134 -13.05 -4.24 -2.68
C ARG A 134 -11.85 -4.37 -3.63
N LEU A 135 -10.71 -4.87 -3.16
CA LEU A 135 -9.52 -5.15 -3.98
C LEU A 135 -9.86 -6.19 -5.04
N VAL A 136 -10.42 -7.33 -4.64
CA VAL A 136 -10.80 -8.43 -5.55
C VAL A 136 -11.83 -7.96 -6.59
N GLU A 137 -12.78 -7.10 -6.21
CA GLU A 137 -13.78 -6.57 -7.12
C GLU A 137 -13.18 -5.64 -8.20
N GLN A 138 -12.18 -4.83 -7.83
CA GLN A 138 -11.59 -3.78 -8.68
C GLN A 138 -10.36 -4.25 -9.48
N ILE A 139 -9.58 -5.18 -8.95
CA ILE A 139 -8.38 -5.71 -9.58
C ILE A 139 -8.76 -7.00 -10.30
N ARG A 140 -8.93 -6.88 -11.62
CA ARG A 140 -9.26 -7.98 -12.53
C ARG A 140 -8.18 -8.09 -13.59
N ASP A 141 -7.67 -9.30 -13.82
CA ASP A 141 -6.73 -9.57 -14.91
C ASP A 141 -7.26 -9.16 -16.30
#